data_AF-A0A7S2WLY3-F1
#
_entry.id   AF-A0A7S2WLY3-F1
#
_cell.length_a   1.000
_cell.length_b   1.000
_cell.length_c   1.000
_cell.angle_alpha   90.00
_cell.angle_beta   90.00
_cell.angle_gamma   90.00
#
_symmetry.space_group_name_H-M   'P 1'
#
loop_
_entity.id
_entity.type
_entity.pdbx_description
1 polymer ?
#
loop_
_entity_poly.entity_id
_entity_poly.type
_entity_poly.pdbx_seq_one_letter_code
_entity_poly.pdbx_strand_id
1 'polypeptide(L)'
;NKHLNNFFLLVPVACLGWLDATLEAKEGKKTQNRNEEVYYVDDGFAMGVAFILSILDQNEKFDNLRWFDEIGRKFATDKTLLMLKKSEEESKFFASATKN
;
A
#
# COMPACT_ATOMS: atom_id res chain seq x y z
N ASN A 1 5.89 -27.04 15.09
CA ASN A 1 5.89 -25.58 15.37
C ASN A 1 4.49 -25.01 15.25
N LYS A 2 3.73 -24.88 16.35
CA LYS A 2 2.35 -24.35 16.34
C LYS A 2 2.28 -22.82 16.15
N HIS A 3 3.37 -22.11 16.43
CA HIS A 3 3.43 -20.65 16.43
C HIS A 3 3.41 -20.01 15.03
N LEU A 4 3.79 -20.77 13.99
CA LEU A 4 3.89 -20.24 12.62
C LEU A 4 2.67 -20.59 11.77
N ASN A 5 1.69 -21.33 12.28
CA ASN A 5 0.51 -21.78 11.53
C ASN A 5 -0.34 -20.65 10.94
N ASN A 6 -0.18 -19.44 11.49
CA ASN A 6 -0.92 -18.24 11.14
C ASN A 6 -0.01 -17.13 10.59
N PHE A 7 1.20 -17.46 10.13
CA PHE A 7 2.13 -16.47 9.59
C PHE A 7 1.50 -15.67 8.43
N PHE A 8 0.66 -16.30 7.60
CA PHE A 8 -0.07 -15.64 6.52
C PHE A 8 -0.89 -14.41 6.96
N LEU A 9 -1.35 -14.34 8.22
CA LEU A 9 -2.06 -13.17 8.75
C LEU A 9 -1.15 -11.96 8.96
N LEU A 10 0.17 -12.17 9.09
CA LEU A 10 1.16 -11.10 9.24
C LEU A 10 1.54 -10.47 7.90
N VAL A 11 1.34 -11.18 6.78
CA VAL A 11 1.74 -10.72 5.45
C VAL A 11 1.09 -9.38 5.08
N PRO A 12 -0.23 -9.16 5.29
CA PRO A 12 -0.85 -7.84 5.06
C PRO A 12 -0.16 -6.69 5.81
N VAL A 13 0.16 -6.90 7.09
CA VAL A 13 0.83 -5.89 7.93
C VAL A 13 2.25 -5.63 7.44
N ALA A 14 2.98 -6.68 7.06
CA ALA A 14 4.31 -6.56 6.48
C ALA A 14 4.31 -5.79 5.15
N CYS A 15 3.29 -6.00 4.29
CA CYS A 15 3.12 -5.24 3.05
C CYS A 15 2.96 -3.74 3.31
N LEU A 16 2.18 -3.36 4.34
CA LEU A 16 2.01 -1.95 4.72
C LEU A 16 3.32 -1.35 5.23
N GLY A 17 4.04 -2.03 6.12
CA GLY A 17 5.33 -1.56 6.61
C GLY A 17 6.39 -1.41 5.50
N TRP A 18 6.40 -2.33 4.54
CA TRP A 18 7.25 -2.21 3.35
C TRP A 18 6.85 -1.03 2.46
N LEU A 19 5.55 -0.78 2.29
CA LEU A 19 5.05 0.36 1.53
C LEU A 19 5.48 1.68 2.17
N ASP A 20 5.33 1.82 3.49
CA ASP A 20 5.73 3.03 4.23
C ASP A 20 7.23 3.28 4.10
N ALA A 21 8.06 2.25 4.33
CA ALA A 21 9.52 2.36 4.15
C ALA A 21 9.91 2.75 2.71
N THR A 22 9.19 2.23 1.71
CA THR A 22 9.41 2.56 0.30
C THR A 22 8.99 4.00 -0.02
N LEU A 23 7.90 4.49 0.59
CA LEU A 23 7.47 5.88 0.47
C LEU A 23 8.49 6.83 1.11
N GLU A 24 8.93 6.55 2.34
CA GLU A 24 9.95 7.34 3.05
C GLU A 24 11.26 7.38 2.27
N ALA A 25 11.72 6.24 1.75
CA ALA A 25 12.93 6.17 0.92
C ALA A 25 12.78 6.96 -0.40
N LYS A 26 11.58 7.00 -0.98
CA LYS A 26 11.28 7.77 -2.19
C LYS A 26 11.22 9.28 -1.90
N GLU A 27 10.70 9.69 -0.74
CA GLU A 27 10.62 11.08 -0.31
C GLU A 27 11.98 11.63 0.14
N GLY A 28 12.77 10.85 0.90
CA GLY A 28 14.10 11.22 1.39
C GLY A 28 15.11 11.48 0.27
N LYS A 29 14.99 10.80 -0.87
CA LYS A 29 15.83 11.00 -2.08
C LYS A 29 15.70 12.38 -2.73
N LYS A 30 14.71 13.21 -2.38
CA LYS A 30 14.58 14.57 -2.94
C LYS A 30 15.54 15.59 -2.31
N THR A 31 16.20 15.27 -1.18
CA THR A 31 16.89 16.29 -0.37
C THR A 31 18.41 16.10 -0.25
N GLN A 32 18.99 14.95 -0.62
CA GLN A 32 20.43 14.70 -0.43
C GLN A 32 21.19 14.25 -1.69
N ASN A 33 22.40 14.81 -1.81
CA ASN A 33 23.34 14.65 -2.89
C ASN A 33 23.83 13.19 -3.02
N ARG A 34 23.45 12.56 -4.14
CA ARG A 34 24.24 11.64 -4.99
C ARG A 34 25.00 10.42 -4.43
N ASN A 35 25.00 10.09 -3.14
CA ASN A 35 25.73 8.93 -2.60
C ASN A 35 24.95 8.02 -1.64
N GLU A 36 23.62 8.15 -1.56
CA GLU A 36 22.83 7.33 -0.64
C GLU A 36 22.25 6.11 -1.36
N GLU A 37 22.63 4.96 -0.82
CA GLU A 37 22.29 3.58 -1.17
C GLU A 37 21.10 3.47 -2.10
N VAL A 38 21.40 3.01 -3.32
CA VAL A 38 20.42 2.60 -4.31
C VAL A 38 19.57 1.52 -3.64
N TYR A 39 18.43 1.90 -3.05
CA TYR A 39 17.38 0.97 -2.68
C TYR A 39 16.92 0.26 -3.95
N TYR A 40 17.64 -0.80 -4.30
CA TYR A 40 17.38 -1.70 -5.40
C TYR A 40 16.73 -2.92 -4.76
N VAL A 41 15.41 -2.89 -4.67
CA VAL A 41 14.63 -4.05 -4.25
C VAL A 41 13.54 -4.22 -5.29
N ASP A 42 13.90 -4.86 -6.40
CA ASP A 42 12.97 -5.09 -7.52
C ASP A 42 11.91 -6.13 -7.12
N ASP A 43 12.27 -7.12 -6.28
CA ASP A 43 11.36 -8.19 -5.86
C ASP A 43 11.69 -8.82 -4.50
N GLY A 44 12.79 -8.45 -3.83
CA GLY A 44 13.29 -9.16 -2.64
C GLY A 44 12.30 -9.30 -1.48
N PHE A 45 11.45 -8.30 -1.25
CA PHE A 45 10.37 -8.39 -0.26
C PHE A 45 9.31 -9.42 -0.69
N ALA A 46 8.82 -9.32 -1.93
CA ALA A 46 7.81 -10.23 -2.47
C ALA A 46 8.34 -11.67 -2.53
N MET A 47 9.58 -11.86 -2.98
CA MET A 47 10.26 -13.15 -3.00
C MET A 47 10.44 -13.74 -1.59
N GLY A 48 10.79 -12.93 -0.60
CA GLY A 48 10.90 -13.37 0.79
C GLY A 48 9.57 -13.83 1.38
N VAL A 49 8.50 -13.07 1.14
CA VAL A 49 7.14 -13.44 1.56
C VAL A 49 6.70 -14.74 0.88
N ALA A 50 6.87 -14.84 -0.44
CA ALA A 50 6.51 -16.03 -1.21
C ALA A 50 7.29 -17.27 -0.74
N PHE A 51 8.59 -17.11 -0.46
CA PHE A 51 9.42 -18.18 0.08
C PHE A 51 8.89 -18.67 1.43
N ILE A 52 8.60 -17.77 2.39
CA ILE A 52 8.10 -18.15 3.71
C ILE A 52 6.73 -18.82 3.62
N LEU A 53 5.82 -18.31 2.78
CA LEU A 53 4.51 -18.93 2.57
C LEU A 53 4.63 -20.33 1.95
N SER A 54 5.59 -20.54 1.04
CA SER A 54 5.83 -21.85 0.41
C SER A 54 6.35 -22.89 1.41
N ILE A 55 7.33 -22.55 2.26
CA ILE A 55 7.91 -23.51 3.21
C ILE A 55 6.94 -23.84 4.36
N LEU A 56 5.98 -22.97 4.64
CA LEU A 56 4.95 -23.16 5.68
C LEU A 56 3.65 -23.76 5.14
N ASP A 57 3.54 -23.96 3.82
CA ASP A 57 2.33 -24.43 3.13
C ASP A 57 1.09 -23.56 3.46
N GLN A 58 1.23 -22.24 3.31
CA GLN A 58 0.19 -21.26 3.67
C GLN A 58 -0.31 -20.41 2.49
N ASN A 59 0.11 -20.73 1.26
CA ASN A 59 -0.31 -19.99 0.07
C ASN A 59 -1.84 -19.93 -0.07
N GLU A 60 -2.53 -21.08 0.00
CA GLU A 60 -3.99 -21.12 -0.10
C GLU A 60 -4.68 -20.33 1.02
N LYS A 61 -4.16 -20.40 2.24
CA LYS A 61 -4.69 -19.63 3.39
C LYS A 61 -4.53 -18.13 3.18
N PHE A 62 -3.40 -17.72 2.61
CA PHE A 62 -3.14 -16.32 2.26
C PHE A 62 -4.06 -15.84 1.12
N ASP A 63 -4.21 -16.63 0.05
CA ASP A 63 -5.07 -16.29 -1.09
C ASP A 63 -6.54 -16.12 -0.68
N ASN A 64 -6.99 -16.94 0.28
CA ASN A 64 -8.33 -16.84 0.87
C ASN A 64 -8.58 -15.53 1.64
N LEU A 65 -7.53 -14.79 2.05
CA LEU A 65 -7.71 -13.45 2.63
C LEU A 65 -8.18 -12.44 1.59
N ARG A 66 -7.96 -12.70 0.29
CA ARG A 66 -8.31 -11.77 -0.81
C ARG A 66 -7.75 -10.36 -0.58
N TRP A 67 -6.62 -10.27 0.12
CA TRP A 67 -6.06 -9.02 0.64
C TRP A 67 -5.84 -7.97 -0.45
N PHE A 68 -5.19 -8.37 -1.55
CA PHE A 68 -4.89 -7.46 -2.65
C PHE A 68 -6.15 -7.00 -3.39
N ASP A 69 -7.14 -7.87 -3.54
CA ASP A 69 -8.44 -7.51 -4.12
C ASP A 69 -9.17 -6.48 -3.25
N GLU A 70 -9.14 -6.68 -1.93
CA GLU A 70 -9.82 -5.81 -0.97
C GLU A 70 -9.16 -4.44 -0.86
N ILE A 71 -7.83 -4.41 -0.85
CA ILE A 71 -7.06 -3.17 -1.01
C ILE A 71 -7.47 -2.47 -2.30
N GLY A 72 -7.43 -3.16 -3.45
CA GLY A 72 -7.77 -2.55 -4.73
C GLY A 72 -9.17 -1.94 -4.74
N ARG A 73 -10.15 -2.64 -4.18
CA ARG A 73 -11.53 -2.16 -4.04
C ARG A 73 -11.64 -0.95 -3.12
N LYS A 74 -10.96 -0.97 -1.97
CA LYS A 74 -10.92 0.15 -1.03
C LYS A 74 -10.32 1.39 -1.69
N PHE A 75 -9.16 1.26 -2.34
CA PHE A 75 -8.50 2.39 -3.01
C PHE A 75 -9.35 2.97 -4.15
N ALA A 76 -10.03 2.13 -4.94
CA ALA A 76 -10.93 2.61 -5.98
C ALA A 76 -12.09 3.43 -5.39
N THR A 77 -12.71 2.91 -4.32
CA THR A 77 -13.79 3.60 -3.60
C THR A 77 -13.33 4.92 -3.03
N ASP A 78 -12.20 4.93 -2.30
CA ASP A 78 -11.65 6.12 -1.67
C ASP A 78 -11.30 7.19 -2.72
N LYS A 79 -10.73 6.79 -3.86
CA LYS A 79 -10.42 7.69 -4.98
C LYS A 79 -11.67 8.35 -5.55
N THR A 80 -12.75 7.59 -5.76
CA THR A 80 -14.02 8.12 -6.24
C THR A 80 -14.62 9.11 -5.23
N LEU A 81 -14.61 8.77 -3.94
CA LEU A 81 -15.11 9.66 -2.88
C LEU A 81 -14.31 10.97 -2.80
N LEU A 82 -12.99 10.91 -2.95
CA LEU A 82 -12.13 12.10 -2.98
C LEU A 82 -12.43 13.00 -4.19
N MET A 83 -12.65 12.41 -5.37
CA MET A 83 -13.02 13.17 -6.57
C MET A 83 -14.37 13.88 -6.43
N LEU A 84 -15.37 13.21 -5.85
CA LEU A 84 -16.68 13.80 -5.60
C LEU A 84 -16.58 15.01 -4.64
N LYS A 85 -15.90 14.84 -3.51
CA LYS A 85 -15.69 15.93 -2.54
C LYS A 85 -15.01 17.14 -3.18
N LYS A 86 -13.99 16.92 -4.01
CA LYS A 86 -13.30 17.99 -4.73
C LYS A 86 -14.25 18.76 -5.66
N SER A 87 -15.10 18.05 -6.41
CA SER A 87 -16.08 18.70 -7.30
C SER A 87 -17.16 19.50 -6.55
N GLU A 88 -17.56 19.03 -5.36
CA GLU A 88 -18.50 19.74 -4.50
C GLU A 88 -17.87 21.02 -3.92
N GLU A 89 -16.60 20.96 -3.51
CA GLU A 89 -15.85 22.12 -3.02
C GLU A 89 -15.67 23.18 -4.12
N GLU A 90 -15.31 22.75 -5.33
CA GLU A 90 -15.21 23.63 -6.50
C GLU A 90 -16.57 24.28 -6.80
N SER A 91 -17.66 23.52 -6.81
CA SER A 91 -19.01 24.04 -7.07
C SER A 91 -19.45 25.06 -6.01
N LYS A 92 -19.16 24.81 -4.73
CA LYS A 92 -19.44 25.75 -3.63
C LYS A 92 -18.63 27.04 -3.77
N PHE A 93 -17.37 26.94 -4.20
CA PHE A 93 -16.50 28.09 -4.44
C PHE A 93 -17.00 28.96 -5.60
N PHE A 94 -17.42 28.37 -6.73
CA PHE A 94 -18.00 29.13 -7.84
C PHE A 94 -19.34 29.79 -7.47
N ALA A 95 -20.19 29.10 -6.69
CA ALA A 95 -21.47 29.64 -6.25
C ALA A 95 -21.33 30.83 -5.29
N SER A 96 -20.28 30.87 -4.46
CA SER A 96 -20.00 32.03 -3.59
C SER A 96 -19.38 33.19 -4.35
N ALA A 97 -18.54 32.92 -5.36
CA ALA A 97 -17.91 33.96 -6.19
C ALA A 97 -18.89 34.71 -7.10
N THR A 98 -20.00 34.08 -7.51
CA THR A 98 -21.01 34.70 -8.40
C THR A 98 -22.04 35.55 -7.64
N LYS A 99 -22.01 35.56 -6.30
CA LYS A 99 -22.96 36.28 -5.43
C LYS A 99 -22.47 37.68 -4.99
N ASN A 100 -21.27 38.09 -5.37
CA ASN A 100 -20.69 39.43 -5.17
C ASN A 100 -20.67 40.20 -6.50
#